data_AF-A0A2M8TQL7-F1
#
_entry.id   AF-A0A2M8TQL7-F1
#
_cell.length_a   1.000
_cell.length_b   1.000
_cell.length_c   1.000
_cell.angle_alpha   90.00
_cell.angle_beta   90.00
_cell.angle_gamma   90.00
#
_symmetry.space_group_name_H-M   'P 1'
#
loop_
_entity.id
_entity.type
_entity.pdbx_description
1 polymer ?
#
loop_
_entity_poly.entity_id
_entity_poly.type
_entity_poly.pdbx_seq_one_letter_code
_entity_poly.pdbx_strand_id
1 'polypeptide(L)'
;MKQIEFNTLRCSALLLFAAFTLNISAQAQQQKIKPYSLNRNKVYYQRQPIIDADYRSFVDLGFGYAKDRYNVYYLGRILPYVDPMTFSLRVAMPTYPGDYPMDEDMYGPDDYYGYRITSNAVLFRGRKISDSPRSFKDLGWGYGKDNFNVYYMGQKMDDVFSTTFKVLEDGYAEDTFNTYYKGKKVK
;
A
#
# COMPACT_ATOMS: atom_id res chain seq x y z
N MET A 1 72.20 -10.37 -41.74
CA MET A 1 72.74 -9.01 -41.57
C MET A 1 71.58 -8.05 -41.33
N LYS A 2 71.66 -7.26 -40.24
CA LYS A 2 71.08 -5.92 -39.91
C LYS A 2 69.81 -5.47 -40.68
N GLN A 3 68.65 -5.33 -40.02
CA GLN A 3 68.11 -4.15 -39.29
C GLN A 3 67.64 -2.95 -40.16
N ILE A 4 66.30 -2.75 -40.14
CA ILE A 4 65.48 -1.55 -39.89
C ILE A 4 65.91 -0.20 -40.51
N GLU A 5 64.96 0.46 -41.19
CA GLU A 5 64.46 1.85 -40.97
C GLU A 5 63.69 2.34 -42.21
N PHE A 6 62.38 2.59 -42.10
CA PHE A 6 61.64 3.45 -43.04
C PHE A 6 60.88 4.53 -42.25
N ASN A 7 61.59 5.63 -41.99
CA ASN A 7 61.07 6.99 -41.92
C ASN A 7 60.44 7.35 -43.29
N THR A 8 59.36 8.11 -43.47
CA THR A 8 58.74 9.16 -42.66
C THR A 8 57.33 9.42 -43.19
N LEU A 9 56.43 9.67 -42.24
CA LEU A 9 55.12 10.32 -42.31
C LEU A 9 55.05 11.48 -43.33
N ARG A 10 53.95 11.68 -44.08
CA ARG A 10 53.12 12.92 -44.10
C ARG A 10 51.82 12.77 -44.93
N CYS A 11 50.71 13.04 -44.26
CA CYS A 11 49.55 13.79 -44.75
C CYS A 11 48.69 13.24 -45.91
N SER A 12 47.75 12.35 -45.60
CA SER A 12 46.45 12.32 -46.28
C SER A 12 45.38 11.60 -45.44
N ALA A 13 45.10 12.11 -44.25
CA ALA A 13 44.01 11.62 -43.39
C ALA A 13 43.08 12.78 -42.99
N LEU A 14 42.53 13.50 -43.99
CA LEU A 14 41.66 14.66 -43.77
C LEU A 14 40.29 14.57 -44.46
N LEU A 15 39.85 13.36 -44.86
CA LEU A 15 38.48 13.15 -45.38
C LEU A 15 37.80 11.92 -44.76
N LEU A 16 37.95 11.72 -43.44
CA LEU A 16 37.12 10.79 -42.66
C LEU A 16 36.73 11.40 -41.30
N PHE A 17 36.45 12.70 -41.27
CA PHE A 17 35.85 13.38 -40.11
C PHE A 17 34.67 14.26 -40.54
N ALA A 18 33.78 13.68 -41.35
CA ALA A 18 32.48 14.26 -41.67
C ALA A 18 31.38 13.25 -41.33
N ALA A 19 31.37 12.78 -40.08
CA ALA A 19 30.23 12.07 -39.53
C ALA A 19 30.17 12.33 -38.03
N PHE A 20 28.98 12.68 -37.56
CA PHE A 20 28.60 12.83 -36.16
C PHE A 20 28.99 14.13 -35.43
N THR A 21 28.34 15.21 -35.83
CA THR A 21 27.88 16.21 -34.85
C THR A 21 26.37 16.37 -34.95
N LEU A 22 25.62 15.35 -34.51
CA LEU A 22 24.31 15.62 -33.91
C LEU A 22 24.57 15.92 -32.44
N ASN A 23 24.73 17.22 -32.14
CA ASN A 23 24.54 17.74 -30.80
C ASN A 23 23.06 17.54 -30.46
N ILE A 24 22.71 16.35 -29.97
CA ILE A 24 21.55 16.22 -29.12
C ILE A 24 22.04 16.76 -27.78
N SER A 25 21.78 18.04 -27.52
CA SER A 25 21.69 18.51 -26.15
C SER A 25 20.54 17.73 -25.53
N ALA A 26 20.84 16.53 -25.03
CA ALA A 26 19.96 15.86 -24.11
C ALA A 26 19.95 16.80 -22.91
N GLN A 27 18.93 17.66 -22.84
CA GLN A 27 18.46 18.09 -21.55
C GLN A 27 18.34 16.80 -20.77
N ALA A 28 19.27 16.58 -19.84
CA ALA A 28 19.07 15.61 -18.79
C ALA A 28 17.85 16.16 -18.05
N GLN A 29 16.66 15.83 -18.56
CA GLN A 29 15.51 15.67 -17.70
C GLN A 29 16.08 14.79 -16.60
N GLN A 30 16.24 15.39 -15.43
CA GLN A 30 16.52 14.69 -14.20
C GLN A 30 15.32 13.76 -14.05
N GLN A 31 15.34 12.64 -14.77
CA GLN A 31 14.34 11.60 -14.67
C GLN A 31 14.43 11.26 -13.21
N LYS A 32 13.41 11.66 -12.46
CA LYS A 32 13.28 11.40 -11.04
C LYS A 32 13.33 9.88 -10.96
N ILE A 33 14.52 9.31 -10.76
CA ILE A 33 14.76 7.89 -10.94
C ILE A 33 13.92 7.23 -9.86
N LYS A 34 12.74 6.73 -10.25
CA LYS A 34 11.94 5.93 -9.35
C LYS A 34 12.76 4.69 -9.08
N PRO A 35 13.10 4.42 -7.80
CA PRO A 35 13.95 3.28 -7.49
C PRO A 35 13.25 1.97 -7.84
N TYR A 36 11.92 1.91 -7.72
CA TYR A 36 11.12 0.79 -8.22
C TYR A 36 10.73 0.97 -9.69
N SER A 37 10.78 -0.12 -10.45
CA SER A 37 10.27 -0.18 -11.82
C SER A 37 9.63 -1.54 -12.13
N LEU A 38 8.68 -1.55 -13.07
CA LEU A 38 7.98 -2.76 -13.51
C LEU A 38 8.27 -2.99 -15.00
N ASN A 39 8.60 -4.24 -15.38
CA ASN A 39 8.84 -4.61 -16.77
C ASN A 39 8.59 -6.10 -17.00
N ARG A 40 7.91 -6.49 -18.09
CA ARG A 40 7.70 -7.89 -18.51
C ARG A 40 7.29 -8.82 -17.36
N ASN A 41 6.25 -8.42 -16.61
CA ASN A 41 5.72 -9.17 -15.45
C ASN A 41 6.71 -9.36 -14.29
N LYS A 42 7.75 -8.53 -14.21
CA LYS A 42 8.71 -8.51 -13.11
C LYS A 42 8.77 -7.13 -12.47
N VAL A 43 9.09 -7.11 -11.20
CA VAL A 43 9.35 -5.91 -10.42
C VAL A 43 10.85 -5.80 -10.17
N TYR A 44 11.36 -4.58 -10.19
CA TYR A 44 12.77 -4.29 -10.00
C TYR A 44 12.93 -3.19 -8.95
N TYR A 45 14.01 -3.27 -8.18
CA TYR A 45 14.53 -2.19 -7.35
C TYR A 45 15.94 -1.83 -7.84
N GLN A 46 16.18 -0.57 -8.21
CA GLN A 46 17.45 -0.10 -8.76
C GLN A 46 17.98 -0.99 -9.90
N ARG A 47 17.07 -1.42 -10.79
CA ARG A 47 17.33 -2.34 -11.93
C ARG A 47 17.66 -3.79 -11.55
N GLN A 48 17.69 -4.13 -10.27
CA GLN A 48 17.79 -5.52 -9.81
C GLN A 48 16.39 -6.13 -9.68
N PRO A 49 16.16 -7.36 -10.18
CA PRO A 49 14.85 -8.01 -10.06
C PRO A 49 14.55 -8.36 -8.61
N ILE A 50 13.32 -8.11 -8.18
CA ILE A 50 12.79 -8.57 -6.90
C ILE A 50 12.14 -9.93 -7.16
N ILE A 51 12.66 -10.96 -6.50
CA ILE A 51 12.16 -12.34 -6.64
C ILE A 51 10.81 -12.46 -5.91
N ASP A 52 9.90 -13.23 -6.51
CA ASP A 52 8.54 -13.53 -6.01
C ASP A 52 7.60 -12.34 -5.79
N ALA A 53 7.98 -11.13 -6.23
CA ALA A 53 7.10 -9.98 -6.20
C ALA A 53 5.88 -10.18 -7.11
N ASP A 54 4.67 -9.99 -6.56
CA ASP A 54 3.45 -10.08 -7.35
C ASP A 54 3.25 -8.81 -8.18
N TYR A 55 3.75 -8.83 -9.41
CA TYR A 55 3.74 -7.66 -10.30
C TYR A 55 2.35 -7.05 -10.48
N ARG A 56 1.28 -7.85 -10.39
CA ARG A 56 -0.11 -7.42 -10.65
C ARG A 56 -0.65 -6.51 -9.58
N SER A 57 -0.20 -6.68 -8.33
CA SER A 57 -0.68 -5.92 -7.18
C SER A 57 0.39 -5.00 -6.59
N PHE A 58 1.57 -4.90 -7.22
CA PHE A 58 2.69 -4.13 -6.72
C PHE A 58 2.41 -2.62 -6.78
N VAL A 59 2.57 -1.94 -5.65
CA VAL A 59 2.37 -0.51 -5.44
C VAL A 59 3.63 0.09 -4.82
N ASP A 60 4.24 1.04 -5.53
CA ASP A 60 5.33 1.88 -4.99
C ASP A 60 4.72 2.94 -4.05
N LEU A 61 5.05 2.88 -2.77
CA LEU A 61 4.55 3.79 -1.73
C LEU A 61 5.47 5.02 -1.57
N GLY A 62 6.65 5.02 -2.21
CA GLY A 62 7.65 6.06 -2.06
C GLY A 62 8.56 5.87 -0.83
N PHE A 63 9.56 6.74 -0.70
CA PHE A 63 10.57 6.69 0.38
C PHE A 63 11.30 5.35 0.53
N GLY A 64 11.35 4.55 -0.55
CA GLY A 64 11.93 3.21 -0.55
C GLY A 64 10.95 2.11 -0.15
N TYR A 65 9.74 2.44 0.29
CA TYR A 65 8.69 1.47 0.60
C TYR A 65 7.86 1.14 -0.63
N ALA A 66 7.45 -0.12 -0.71
CA ALA A 66 6.47 -0.60 -1.67
C ALA A 66 5.70 -1.77 -1.04
N LYS A 67 4.60 -2.20 -1.65
CA LYS A 67 3.90 -3.41 -1.23
C LYS A 67 3.25 -4.11 -2.41
N ASP A 68 3.02 -5.41 -2.28
CA ASP A 68 2.10 -6.16 -3.13
C ASP A 68 1.05 -6.86 -2.24
N ARG A 69 0.23 -7.74 -2.82
CA ARG A 69 -0.81 -8.48 -2.08
C ARG A 69 -0.28 -9.43 -0.99
N TYR A 70 1.01 -9.74 -0.99
CA TYR A 70 1.64 -10.73 -0.10
C TYR A 70 2.70 -10.13 0.83
N ASN A 71 3.41 -9.10 0.38
CA ASN A 71 4.61 -8.59 1.04
C ASN A 71 4.65 -7.07 1.06
N VAL A 72 5.30 -6.54 2.09
CA VAL A 72 5.77 -5.15 2.13
C VAL A 72 7.27 -5.16 1.89
N TYR A 73 7.76 -4.17 1.15
CA TYR A 73 9.14 -4.04 0.76
C TYR A 73 9.74 -2.74 1.29
N TYR A 74 10.99 -2.79 1.71
CA TYR A 74 11.84 -1.64 1.97
C TYR A 74 13.14 -1.79 1.20
N LEU A 75 13.41 -0.83 0.30
CA LEU A 75 14.58 -0.81 -0.58
C LEU A 75 14.77 -2.14 -1.35
N GLY A 76 13.68 -2.68 -1.89
CA GLY A 76 13.65 -3.92 -2.64
C GLY A 76 13.69 -5.21 -1.81
N ARG A 77 13.78 -5.12 -0.48
CA ARG A 77 13.81 -6.28 0.44
C ARG A 77 12.45 -6.46 1.12
N ILE A 78 12.03 -7.71 1.31
CA ILE A 78 10.80 -8.02 2.07
C ILE A 78 10.99 -7.61 3.54
N LEU A 79 10.03 -6.88 4.09
CA LEU A 79 9.91 -6.61 5.51
C LEU A 79 9.17 -7.78 6.17
N PRO A 80 9.84 -8.60 7.00
CA PRO A 80 9.22 -9.76 7.62
C PRO A 80 8.23 -9.33 8.70
N TYR A 81 7.20 -10.16 8.92
CA TYR A 81 6.18 -9.97 9.97
C TYR A 81 5.32 -8.70 9.81
N VAL A 82 5.26 -8.14 8.60
CA VAL A 82 4.39 -7.01 8.27
C VAL A 82 3.25 -7.48 7.40
N ASP A 83 2.01 -7.17 7.79
CA ASP A 83 0.84 -7.46 6.97
C ASP A 83 0.66 -6.39 5.87
N PRO A 84 0.77 -6.75 4.57
CA PRO A 84 0.59 -5.80 3.47
C PRO A 84 -0.80 -5.17 3.42
N MET A 85 -1.83 -5.84 3.96
CA MET A 85 -3.19 -5.30 4.00
C MET A 85 -3.29 -4.05 4.87
N THR A 86 -2.69 -4.09 6.07
CA THR A 86 -2.76 -2.98 7.02
C THR A 86 -1.59 -1.99 6.90
N PHE A 87 -0.55 -2.32 6.13
CA PHE A 87 0.60 -1.43 5.96
C PHE A 87 0.27 -0.20 5.11
N SER A 88 0.55 0.98 5.67
CA SER A 88 0.44 2.28 5.01
C SER A 88 1.53 3.23 5.53
N LEU A 89 1.98 4.14 4.68
CA LEU A 89 2.88 5.22 5.10
C LEU A 89 2.04 6.38 5.64
N ARG A 90 2.18 6.69 6.93
CA ARG A 90 1.71 7.96 7.49
C ARG A 90 2.77 9.02 7.16
N VAL A 91 2.63 9.69 6.01
CA VAL A 91 3.39 10.92 5.78
C VAL A 91 2.83 11.93 6.77
N ALA A 92 3.63 12.32 7.76
CA ALA A 92 3.25 13.41 8.65
C ALA A 92 2.98 14.64 7.76
N MET A 93 1.71 14.97 7.56
CA MET A 93 1.35 16.28 7.07
C MET A 93 1.94 17.27 8.08
N PRO A 94 2.62 18.35 7.64
CA PRO A 94 2.96 19.42 8.56
C PRO A 94 1.65 19.85 9.22
N THR A 95 1.59 19.83 10.55
CA THR A 95 0.53 20.49 11.29
C THR A 95 0.52 21.95 10.83
N TYR A 96 -0.42 22.32 9.96
CA TYR A 96 -0.59 23.70 9.55
C TYR A 96 -0.91 24.53 10.80
N PRO A 97 -0.12 25.57 11.12
CA PRO A 97 -0.46 26.45 12.20
C PRO A 97 -1.55 27.43 11.74
N GLY A 98 -2.65 27.51 12.49
CA GLY A 98 -3.54 28.67 12.49
C GLY A 98 -4.78 28.58 11.59
N ASP A 99 -5.93 28.60 12.25
CA ASP A 99 -7.13 29.33 11.83
C ASP A 99 -7.99 28.79 10.67
N TYR A 100 -8.06 27.48 10.49
CA TYR A 100 -9.23 26.90 9.82
C TYR A 100 -10.32 26.58 10.85
N PRO A 101 -11.55 27.10 10.70
CA PRO A 101 -12.68 26.59 11.45
C PRO A 101 -12.79 25.11 11.11
N MET A 102 -12.59 24.28 12.12
CA MET A 102 -12.77 22.85 12.00
C MET A 102 -14.28 22.65 11.80
N ASP A 103 -14.71 22.45 10.56
CA ASP A 103 -16.00 21.81 10.32
C ASP A 103 -16.00 20.54 11.19
N GLU A 104 -16.98 20.44 12.09
CA GLU A 104 -17.06 19.51 13.23
C GLU A 104 -17.07 18.02 12.80
N ASP A 105 -16.99 17.76 11.50
CA ASP A 105 -17.16 16.46 10.85
C ASP A 105 -15.85 15.85 10.33
N MET A 106 -14.70 16.53 10.51
CA MET A 106 -13.40 16.04 10.01
C MET A 106 -12.82 14.97 10.95
N TYR A 107 -13.34 13.74 10.84
CA TYR A 107 -12.78 12.50 11.38
C TYR A 107 -11.25 12.50 11.21
N GLY A 108 -10.51 12.75 12.28
CA GLY A 108 -9.06 12.55 12.30
C GLY A 108 -8.75 11.08 11.99
N PRO A 109 -7.69 10.77 11.21
CA PRO A 109 -7.32 9.41 10.78
C PRO A 109 -6.74 8.55 11.92
N ASP A 110 -7.18 8.75 13.15
CA ASP A 110 -6.95 7.80 14.23
C ASP A 110 -8.11 6.79 14.23
N ASP A 111 -7.87 5.77 13.43
CA ASP A 111 -8.39 4.40 13.43
C ASP A 111 -8.33 3.68 14.80
N TYR A 112 -8.30 4.40 15.92
CA TYR A 112 -8.17 3.85 17.27
C TYR A 112 -9.42 3.06 17.71
N TYR A 113 -10.58 3.30 17.10
CA TYR A 113 -11.85 2.68 17.48
C TYR A 113 -12.45 1.70 16.45
N GLY A 114 -11.79 1.47 15.30
CA GLY A 114 -12.30 0.61 14.22
C GLY A 114 -11.81 -0.84 14.26
N TYR A 115 -12.45 -1.71 13.48
CA TYR A 115 -11.95 -3.08 13.26
C TYR A 115 -10.74 -3.05 12.32
N ARG A 116 -9.65 -3.72 12.69
CA ARG A 116 -8.49 -3.92 11.81
C ARG A 116 -8.61 -5.27 11.11
N ILE A 117 -8.90 -5.24 9.81
CA ILE A 117 -8.99 -6.43 8.97
C ILE A 117 -7.60 -6.71 8.40
N THR A 118 -6.96 -7.78 8.87
CA THR A 118 -5.65 -8.24 8.39
C THR A 118 -5.84 -9.32 7.31
N SER A 119 -4.75 -9.76 6.69
CA SER A 119 -4.79 -10.89 5.75
C SER A 119 -5.25 -12.22 6.37
N ASN A 120 -5.11 -12.40 7.68
CA ASN A 120 -5.34 -13.66 8.39
C ASN A 120 -6.34 -13.59 9.56
N ALA A 121 -6.71 -12.39 10.01
CA ALA A 121 -7.54 -12.20 11.19
C ALA A 121 -8.27 -10.86 11.14
N VAL A 122 -9.27 -10.71 12.01
CA VAL A 122 -9.85 -9.42 12.34
C VAL A 122 -9.47 -9.11 13.77
N LEU A 123 -8.95 -7.91 13.99
CA LEU A 123 -8.52 -7.43 15.29
C LEU A 123 -9.41 -6.26 15.73
N PHE A 124 -9.67 -6.17 17.04
CA PHE A 124 -10.28 -5.02 17.67
C PHE A 124 -9.48 -4.66 18.92
N ARG A 125 -9.01 -3.41 19.02
CA ARG A 125 -8.12 -2.95 20.11
C ARG A 125 -6.94 -3.90 20.38
N GLY A 126 -6.31 -4.38 19.30
CA GLY A 126 -5.16 -5.29 19.35
C GLY A 126 -5.49 -6.76 19.70
N ARG A 127 -6.75 -7.11 19.95
CA ARG A 127 -7.17 -8.49 20.22
C ARG A 127 -7.78 -9.12 18.97
N LYS A 128 -7.49 -10.39 18.71
CA LYS A 128 -8.14 -11.16 17.63
C LYS A 128 -9.59 -11.45 17.99
N ILE A 129 -10.52 -11.14 17.09
CA ILE A 129 -11.97 -11.33 17.27
C ILE A 129 -12.62 -12.22 16.22
N SER A 130 -12.03 -12.36 15.02
CA SER A 130 -12.50 -13.29 13.98
C SER A 130 -11.33 -13.84 13.17
N ASP A 131 -11.46 -15.10 12.73
CA ASP A 131 -10.57 -15.77 11.77
C ASP A 131 -11.12 -15.69 10.33
N SER A 132 -12.15 -14.86 10.10
CA SER A 132 -12.84 -14.73 8.81
C SER A 132 -12.68 -13.33 8.17
N PRO A 133 -11.45 -12.80 8.01
CA PRO A 133 -11.24 -11.43 7.52
C PRO A 133 -11.78 -11.19 6.12
N ARG A 134 -11.78 -12.22 5.26
CA ARG A 134 -12.24 -12.12 3.86
C ARG A 134 -13.73 -11.78 3.72
N SER A 135 -14.55 -12.18 4.70
CA SER A 135 -15.97 -11.87 4.74
C SER A 135 -16.32 -10.76 5.72
N PHE A 136 -15.34 -10.26 6.48
CA PHE A 136 -15.60 -9.29 7.52
C PHE A 136 -15.91 -7.92 6.92
N LYS A 137 -16.92 -7.27 7.48
CA LYS A 137 -17.33 -5.90 7.15
C LYS A 137 -17.43 -5.12 8.45
N ASP A 138 -16.71 -4.01 8.52
CA ASP A 138 -16.98 -2.97 9.51
C ASP A 138 -18.26 -2.23 9.07
N LEU A 139 -19.28 -2.24 9.93
CA LEU A 139 -20.58 -1.64 9.65
C LEU A 139 -20.71 -0.25 10.28
N GLY A 140 -19.67 0.26 10.95
CA GLY A 140 -19.72 1.51 11.68
C GLY A 140 -20.43 1.38 13.04
N TRP A 141 -20.41 2.47 13.82
CA TRP A 141 -21.06 2.54 15.14
C TRP A 141 -20.62 1.44 16.14
N GLY A 142 -19.44 0.85 15.93
CA GLY A 142 -18.91 -0.27 16.70
C GLY A 142 -19.40 -1.64 16.26
N TYR A 143 -20.31 -1.73 15.30
CA TYR A 143 -20.78 -3.00 14.76
C TYR A 143 -19.88 -3.50 13.63
N GLY A 144 -19.64 -4.80 13.61
CA GLY A 144 -18.98 -5.49 12.51
C GLY A 144 -19.61 -6.85 12.31
N LYS A 145 -19.49 -7.44 11.13
CA LYS A 145 -19.99 -8.79 10.86
C LYS A 145 -19.08 -9.54 9.91
N ASP A 146 -19.03 -10.85 10.05
CA ASP A 146 -18.61 -11.76 8.98
C ASP A 146 -19.84 -12.51 8.45
N ASN A 147 -19.63 -13.55 7.64
CA ASN A 147 -20.74 -14.33 7.08
C ASN A 147 -21.56 -15.06 8.16
N PHE A 148 -21.00 -15.31 9.35
CA PHE A 148 -21.59 -16.18 10.37
C PHE A 148 -21.88 -15.47 11.68
N ASN A 149 -21.13 -14.41 12.01
CA ASN A 149 -21.13 -13.77 13.30
C ASN A 149 -21.32 -12.26 13.16
N VAL A 150 -21.96 -11.67 14.17
CA VAL A 150 -22.05 -10.23 14.36
C VAL A 150 -21.29 -9.87 15.63
N TYR A 151 -20.63 -8.71 15.60
CA TYR A 151 -19.79 -8.22 16.68
C TYR A 151 -20.19 -6.79 17.04
N TYR A 152 -20.14 -6.47 18.32
CA TYR A 152 -20.24 -5.11 18.83
C TYR A 152 -19.00 -4.80 19.67
N MET A 153 -18.25 -3.76 19.30
CA MET A 153 -17.00 -3.35 19.94
C MET A 153 -16.04 -4.54 20.19
N GLY A 154 -15.89 -5.40 19.18
CA GLY A 154 -15.04 -6.58 19.22
C GLY A 154 -15.61 -7.78 19.99
N GLN A 155 -16.78 -7.67 20.62
CA GLN A 155 -17.45 -8.80 21.29
C GLN A 155 -18.41 -9.46 20.32
N LYS A 156 -18.33 -10.78 20.18
CA LYS A 156 -19.31 -11.55 19.41
C LYS A 156 -20.67 -11.47 20.10
N MET A 157 -21.71 -11.19 19.34
CA MET A 157 -23.10 -11.18 19.81
C MET A 157 -23.72 -12.57 19.60
N ASP A 158 -24.49 -13.01 20.59
CA ASP A 158 -25.17 -14.31 20.58
C ASP A 158 -26.59 -14.19 20.00
N ASP A 159 -27.07 -15.26 19.37
CA ASP A 159 -28.41 -15.38 18.78
C ASP A 159 -28.81 -14.30 17.76
N VAL A 160 -27.81 -13.74 17.07
CA VAL A 160 -28.00 -12.73 16.02
C VAL A 160 -27.96 -13.36 14.64
N PHE A 161 -28.92 -13.01 13.79
CA PHE A 161 -28.94 -13.47 12.39
C PHE A 161 -28.02 -12.61 11.52
N SER A 162 -26.76 -13.04 11.37
CA SER A 162 -25.73 -12.32 10.60
C SER A 162 -26.18 -11.96 9.19
N THR A 163 -26.96 -12.81 8.52
CA THR A 163 -27.39 -12.63 7.12
C THR A 163 -28.30 -11.43 6.93
N THR A 164 -29.20 -11.15 7.88
CA THR A 164 -30.16 -10.05 7.82
C THR A 164 -29.79 -8.84 8.69
N PHE A 165 -28.73 -8.97 9.48
CA PHE A 165 -28.25 -7.90 10.35
C PHE A 165 -27.89 -6.63 9.56
N LYS A 166 -28.49 -5.51 9.98
CA LYS A 166 -28.22 -4.17 9.47
C LYS A 166 -28.07 -3.18 10.62
N VAL A 167 -27.13 -2.25 10.47
CA VAL A 167 -26.95 -1.13 11.38
C VAL A 167 -27.85 0.01 10.92
N LEU A 168 -28.53 0.64 11.87
CA LEU A 168 -29.32 1.84 11.65
C LEU A 168 -28.41 3.05 11.93
N GLU A 169 -28.85 4.00 12.76
CA GLU A 169 -28.07 5.14 13.23
C GLU A 169 -27.99 5.14 14.77
N ASP A 170 -27.12 5.98 15.34
CA ASP A 170 -27.01 6.22 16.78
C ASP A 170 -26.81 4.96 17.65
N GLY A 171 -26.20 3.93 17.08
CA GLY A 171 -25.91 2.67 17.77
C GLY A 171 -27.05 1.65 17.79
N TYR A 172 -28.15 1.92 17.07
CA TYR A 172 -29.18 0.93 16.81
C TYR A 172 -28.80 0.00 15.66
N ALA A 173 -29.25 -1.25 15.76
CA ALA A 173 -29.14 -2.25 14.71
C ALA A 173 -30.30 -3.23 14.83
N GLU A 174 -30.61 -3.96 13.76
CA GLU A 174 -31.64 -4.98 13.81
C GLU A 174 -31.29 -6.19 12.92
N ASP A 175 -31.86 -7.32 13.27
CA ASP A 175 -31.95 -8.50 12.41
C ASP A 175 -33.42 -8.83 12.12
N THR A 176 -33.70 -10.00 11.54
CA THR A 176 -35.06 -10.44 11.20
C THR A 176 -36.03 -10.46 12.38
N PHE A 177 -35.55 -10.69 13.60
CA PHE A 177 -36.39 -10.95 14.77
C PHE A 177 -36.19 -9.96 15.92
N ASN A 178 -35.07 -9.23 15.94
CA ASN A 178 -34.63 -8.48 17.11
C ASN A 178 -34.05 -7.12 16.73
N THR A 179 -34.31 -6.13 17.57
CA THR A 179 -33.62 -4.84 17.55
C THR A 179 -32.58 -4.83 18.68
N TYR A 180 -31.47 -4.16 18.42
CA TYR A 180 -30.33 -4.04 19.33
C TYR A 180 -29.95 -2.57 19.49
N TYR A 181 -29.57 -2.20 20.70
CA TYR A 181 -28.96 -0.91 21.01
C TYR A 181 -27.60 -1.16 21.66
N LYS A 182 -26.54 -0.68 21.02
CA LYS A 182 -25.16 -0.84 21.47
C LYS A 182 -24.81 -2.29 21.85
N GLY A 183 -25.14 -3.22 20.94
CA GLY A 183 -24.87 -4.65 21.09
C GLY A 183 -25.82 -5.40 22.03
N LYS A 184 -26.80 -4.74 22.65
CA LYS A 184 -27.78 -5.38 23.54
C LYS A 184 -29.15 -5.44 22.89
N LYS A 185 -29.78 -6.62 22.93
CA LYS A 185 -31.15 -6.81 22.45
C LYS A 185 -32.11 -5.92 23.25
N VAL A 186 -32.88 -5.11 22.55
CA VAL A 186 -33.97 -4.28 23.10
C VAL A 186 -35.21 -5.16 23.18
N LYS A 187 -35.95 -5.06 24.30
CA LYS A 187 -37.21 -5.80 24.52
C LYS A 187 -38.40 -4.90 24.24
#